data_AF-A0A4R6YMY2-F1
#
_entry.id   AF-A0A4R6YMY2-F1
#
_cell.length_a   1.000
_cell.length_b   1.000
_cell.length_c   1.000
_cell.angle_alpha   90.00
_cell.angle_beta   90.00
_cell.angle_gamma   90.00
#
_symmetry.space_group_name_H-M   'P 1'
#
loop_
_entity.id
_entity.type
_entity.pdbx_description
1 polymer ?
#
loop_
_entity_poly.entity_id
_entity_poly.type
_entity_poly.pdbx_seq_one_letter_code
_entity_poly.pdbx_strand_id
1 'polypeptide(L)'
;MTEGKAMNFGDELNEALGMQTSYFPDLTPYQYGDNQHCPRVLRIGWLGDGAFAKKETENSELVKKIGAIKASIWPSIFHFNLVRGPISCQLCPKGNRAAFNTELLVQDFENSESYFGCPAMIDHLIQEHEYSPPDQFVRSVMALRLDQPFDAVVAFDEACLSTAAMRKLYEIRAKHLARAQDKPENTRYRRWLESRGFWPIK
;
A
#
# COMPACT_ATOMS: atom_id res chain seq x y z
N MET A 1 -41.81 7.41 20.83
CA MET A 1 -41.01 6.23 21.23
C MET A 1 -40.38 5.68 19.96
N THR A 2 -39.15 6.08 19.67
CA THR A 2 -38.40 5.59 18.50
C THR A 2 -37.57 4.38 18.93
N GLU A 3 -37.84 3.25 18.30
CA GLU A 3 -37.16 1.98 18.53
C GLU A 3 -35.66 2.12 18.21
N GLY A 4 -34.82 1.87 19.22
CA GLY A 4 -33.38 1.78 19.07
C GLY A 4 -33.03 0.53 18.29
N LYS A 5 -32.65 0.70 17.01
CA LYS A 5 -32.11 -0.38 16.20
C LYS A 5 -30.78 -0.82 16.82
N ALA A 6 -30.70 -2.06 17.31
CA ALA A 6 -29.47 -2.62 17.86
C ALA A 6 -28.38 -2.58 16.77
N MET A 7 -27.29 -1.85 17.04
CA MET A 7 -26.08 -1.89 16.21
C MET A 7 -25.47 -3.29 16.32
N ASN A 8 -25.07 -3.84 15.18
CA ASN A 8 -24.38 -5.12 15.16
C ASN A 8 -22.92 -4.92 15.60
N PHE A 9 -22.32 -5.90 16.26
CA PHE A 9 -20.91 -5.91 16.66
C PHE A 9 -19.94 -5.59 15.50
N GLY A 10 -20.33 -5.90 14.26
CA GLY A 10 -19.57 -5.51 13.07
C GLY A 10 -19.62 -4.01 12.75
N ASP A 11 -20.71 -3.32 13.09
CA ASP A 11 -20.83 -1.86 12.98
C ASP A 11 -20.01 -1.19 14.09
N GLU A 12 -20.02 -1.73 15.31
CA GLU A 12 -19.19 -1.27 16.43
C GLU A 12 -17.69 -1.46 16.16
N LEU A 13 -17.28 -2.57 15.51
CA LEU A 13 -15.89 -2.79 15.09
C LEU A 13 -15.49 -1.86 13.95
N ASN A 14 -16.38 -1.59 12.99
CA ASN A 14 -16.13 -0.61 11.94
C ASN A 14 -16.18 0.84 12.44
N GLU A 15 -16.84 1.13 13.56
CA GLU A 15 -16.86 2.43 14.21
C GLU A 15 -15.63 2.60 15.12
N ALA A 16 -15.22 1.54 15.83
CA ALA A 16 -13.97 1.49 16.60
C ALA A 16 -12.72 1.49 15.70
N LEU A 17 -12.78 0.87 14.52
CA LEU A 17 -11.77 0.98 13.46
C LEU A 17 -12.00 2.24 12.58
N GLY A 18 -13.21 2.81 12.61
CA GLY A 18 -13.64 3.98 11.83
C GLY A 18 -13.42 5.31 12.51
N MET A 19 -13.03 5.32 13.79
CA MET A 19 -12.52 6.49 14.51
C MET A 19 -11.02 6.74 14.30
N GLN A 20 -10.44 6.12 13.27
CA GLN A 20 -9.22 6.61 12.65
C GLN A 20 -9.60 7.31 11.35
N THR A 21 -10.12 8.54 11.51
CA THR A 21 -10.07 9.59 10.49
C THR A 21 -8.60 9.95 10.27
N SER A 22 -7.82 9.01 9.74
CA SER A 22 -6.38 9.13 9.71
C SER A 22 -5.98 9.90 8.46
N TYR A 23 -6.35 11.18 8.46
CA TYR A 23 -5.64 12.16 7.66
C TYR A 23 -4.16 12.09 8.04
N PHE A 24 -3.32 11.75 7.07
CA PHE A 24 -1.89 11.91 7.20
C PHE A 24 -1.44 12.85 6.09
N PRO A 25 -0.76 13.96 6.41
CA PRO A 25 -0.22 14.84 5.38
C PRO A 25 0.68 14.06 4.43
N ASP A 26 0.59 14.39 3.15
CA ASP A 26 1.46 13.80 2.15
C ASP A 26 2.94 14.06 2.48
N LEU A 27 3.80 13.16 2.01
CA LEU A 27 5.24 13.21 2.22
C LEU A 27 5.67 13.08 3.70
N THR A 28 4.76 12.66 4.59
CA THR A 28 5.12 12.30 5.95
C THR A 28 5.62 10.86 6.05
N PRO A 29 6.57 10.55 6.94
CA PRO A 29 7.06 9.20 7.16
C PRO A 29 5.93 8.21 7.49
N TYR A 30 5.93 7.08 6.81
CA TYR A 30 4.98 6.00 7.01
C TYR A 30 5.21 5.35 8.38
N GLN A 31 4.12 4.97 9.02
CA GLN A 31 4.09 4.29 10.29
C GLN A 31 3.00 3.23 10.23
N TYR A 32 3.36 2.01 10.59
CA TYR A 32 2.45 0.87 10.65
C TYR A 32 2.18 0.52 12.11
N GLY A 33 0.97 0.81 12.58
CA GLY A 33 0.60 0.71 14.00
C GLY A 33 1.50 1.58 14.91
N ASP A 34 1.44 1.37 16.22
CA ASP A 34 2.13 2.26 17.15
C ASP A 34 3.66 2.07 17.21
N ASN A 35 4.20 0.98 16.65
CA ASN A 35 5.56 0.53 16.95
C ASN A 35 6.50 0.43 15.75
N GLN A 36 6.04 0.59 14.52
CA GLN A 36 6.88 0.44 13.32
C GLN A 36 6.94 1.73 12.51
N HIS A 37 8.02 2.48 12.68
CA HIS A 37 8.35 3.62 11.84
C HIS A 37 9.11 3.15 10.59
N CYS A 38 8.64 3.61 9.44
CA CYS A 38 9.23 3.35 8.13
C CYS A 38 9.71 4.67 7.52
N PRO A 39 10.83 5.26 7.99
CA PRO A 39 11.25 6.59 7.56
C PRO A 39 11.60 6.68 6.07
N ARG A 40 11.87 5.54 5.43
CA ARG A 40 12.13 5.42 3.99
C ARG A 40 10.88 5.22 3.14
N VAL A 41 9.70 5.23 3.74
CA VAL A 41 8.43 5.17 3.03
C VAL A 41 7.65 6.42 3.39
N LEU A 42 7.20 7.17 2.40
CA LEU A 42 6.43 8.39 2.57
C LEU A 42 4.97 8.15 2.21
N ARG A 43 4.06 8.70 3.00
CA ARG A 43 2.61 8.58 2.77
C ARG A 43 2.15 9.48 1.63
N ILE A 44 1.23 8.96 0.82
CA ILE A 44 0.54 9.72 -0.23
C ILE A 44 -0.95 9.33 -0.23
N GLY A 45 -1.84 10.33 -0.26
CA GLY A 45 -3.27 10.12 -0.50
C GLY A 45 -4.08 9.62 0.70
N TRP A 46 -3.59 9.77 1.92
CA TRP A 46 -4.35 9.49 3.14
C TRP A 46 -5.09 10.75 3.60
N LEU A 47 -6.15 11.10 2.87
CA LEU A 47 -6.76 12.44 2.94
C LEU A 47 -7.74 12.64 4.10
N GLY A 48 -8.33 11.57 4.63
CA GLY A 48 -9.33 11.67 5.70
C GLY A 48 -10.44 12.69 5.39
N ASP A 49 -10.84 13.46 6.40
CA ASP A 49 -11.67 14.68 6.29
C ASP A 49 -10.81 15.96 6.18
N GLY A 50 -9.50 15.82 6.04
CA GLY A 50 -8.54 16.92 6.03
C GLY A 50 -8.55 17.71 4.72
N ALA A 51 -8.00 18.92 4.77
CA ALA A 51 -7.77 19.71 3.57
C ALA A 51 -6.61 19.10 2.75
N PHE A 52 -6.80 19.05 1.43
CA PHE A 52 -5.80 18.59 0.48
C PHE A 52 -5.75 19.50 -0.74
N ALA A 53 -4.60 19.50 -1.42
CA ALA A 53 -4.44 20.26 -2.64
C ALA A 53 -5.36 19.69 -3.72
N LYS A 54 -6.14 20.57 -4.35
CA LYS A 54 -7.01 20.24 -5.48
C LYS A 54 -6.40 20.71 -6.79
N LYS A 55 -6.66 19.97 -7.86
CA LYS A 55 -6.25 20.36 -9.22
C LYS A 55 -7.49 20.57 -10.10
N GLU A 56 -7.49 21.66 -10.85
CA GLU A 56 -8.58 22.00 -11.78
C GLU A 56 -8.51 21.23 -13.11
N THR A 57 -7.38 20.56 -13.39
CA THR A 57 -7.10 19.94 -14.69
C THR A 57 -7.00 18.42 -14.61
N GLU A 58 -7.60 17.76 -15.60
CA GLU A 58 -7.60 16.30 -15.76
C GLU A 58 -6.18 15.75 -15.96
N ASN A 59 -5.76 14.79 -15.13
CA ASN A 59 -4.45 14.15 -15.21
C ASN A 59 -4.56 12.72 -15.79
N SER A 60 -5.12 12.62 -16.99
CA SER A 60 -5.50 11.36 -17.62
C SER A 60 -4.31 10.40 -17.81
N GLU A 61 -3.10 10.92 -18.10
CA GLU A 61 -1.90 10.09 -18.23
C GLU A 61 -1.43 9.50 -16.89
N LEU A 62 -1.42 10.29 -15.82
CA LEU A 62 -1.06 9.82 -14.48
C LEU A 62 -2.02 8.71 -14.03
N VAL A 63 -3.33 8.95 -14.16
CA VAL A 63 -4.36 7.97 -13.81
C VAL A 63 -4.17 6.68 -14.61
N LYS A 64 -3.93 6.79 -15.93
CA LYS A 64 -3.66 5.62 -16.79
C LYS A 64 -2.41 4.86 -16.34
N LYS A 65 -1.35 5.57 -15.94
CA LYS A 65 -0.10 4.96 -15.44
C LYS A 65 -0.34 4.24 -14.10
N ILE A 66 -1.08 4.85 -13.17
CA ILE A 66 -1.49 4.23 -11.91
C ILE A 66 -2.35 2.99 -12.17
N GLY A 67 -3.28 3.06 -13.13
CA GLY A 67 -4.07 1.91 -13.56
C GLY A 67 -3.19 0.76 -14.05
N ALA A 68 -2.13 1.06 -14.83
CA ALA A 68 -1.17 0.06 -15.27
C ALA A 68 -0.32 -0.51 -14.11
N ILE A 69 0.03 0.30 -13.11
CA ILE A 69 0.71 -0.14 -11.88
C ILE A 69 -0.19 -1.11 -11.10
N LYS A 70 -1.46 -0.78 -10.92
CA LYS A 70 -2.46 -1.62 -10.23
C LYS A 70 -2.72 -2.93 -10.97
N ALA A 71 -2.80 -2.87 -12.29
CA ALA A 71 -3.00 -4.04 -13.14
C ALA A 71 -1.71 -4.85 -13.33
N SER A 72 -0.56 -4.34 -12.88
CA SER A 72 0.69 -5.04 -13.04
C SER A 72 0.65 -6.35 -12.26
N ILE A 73 1.07 -7.38 -12.98
CA ILE A 73 1.28 -8.70 -12.44
C ILE A 73 2.76 -9.03 -12.65
N TRP A 74 3.14 -10.21 -12.18
CA TRP A 74 4.51 -10.71 -12.32
C TRP A 74 5.11 -10.41 -13.72
N PRO A 75 6.36 -9.90 -13.79
CA PRO A 75 7.39 -9.85 -12.75
C PRO A 75 7.34 -8.65 -11.79
N SER A 76 6.35 -7.76 -11.92
CA SER A 76 6.29 -6.48 -11.21
C SER A 76 5.01 -6.42 -10.38
N ILE A 77 5.13 -6.49 -9.05
CA ILE A 77 3.98 -6.42 -8.14
C ILE A 77 4.18 -5.22 -7.23
N PHE A 78 3.35 -4.19 -7.39
CA PHE A 78 3.42 -2.96 -6.59
C PHE A 78 2.49 -2.98 -5.37
N HIS A 79 1.66 -4.01 -5.22
CA HIS A 79 0.73 -4.12 -4.10
C HIS A 79 1.42 -4.61 -2.81
N PHE A 80 1.18 -3.92 -1.70
CA PHE A 80 1.57 -4.33 -0.35
C PHE A 80 0.43 -4.08 0.65
N ASN A 81 0.60 -4.53 1.91
CA ASN A 81 -0.40 -4.39 2.98
C ASN A 81 -1.83 -4.82 2.58
N LEU A 82 -1.96 -6.02 2.01
CA LEU A 82 -3.26 -6.61 1.72
C LEU A 82 -4.03 -6.84 3.02
N VAL A 83 -5.18 -6.18 3.15
CA VAL A 83 -6.09 -6.32 4.29
C VAL A 83 -7.25 -7.26 3.98
N ARG A 84 -7.90 -7.75 5.04
CA ARG A 84 -9.14 -8.51 4.91
C ARG A 84 -10.32 -7.55 4.77
N GLY A 85 -11.00 -7.64 3.63
CA GLY A 85 -12.16 -6.82 3.32
C GLY A 85 -11.79 -5.49 2.65
N PRO A 86 -12.76 -4.83 2.00
CA PRO A 86 -12.55 -3.54 1.36
C PRO A 86 -12.52 -2.39 2.37
N ILE A 87 -11.59 -1.46 2.18
CA ILE A 87 -11.53 -0.13 2.78
C ILE A 87 -12.21 0.83 1.80
N SER A 88 -13.32 1.43 2.24
CA SER A 88 -14.10 2.37 1.43
C SER A 88 -13.46 3.76 1.37
N CYS A 89 -13.72 4.49 0.28
CA CYS A 89 -13.35 5.91 0.17
C CYS A 89 -14.12 6.72 1.22
N GLN A 90 -13.40 7.52 2.01
CA GLN A 90 -14.00 8.35 3.05
C GLN A 90 -14.56 9.69 2.52
N LEU A 91 -14.13 10.12 1.34
CA LEU A 91 -14.57 11.35 0.69
C LEU A 91 -15.85 11.17 -0.14
N CYS A 92 -16.19 9.93 -0.48
CA CYS A 92 -17.37 9.60 -1.24
C CYS A 92 -18.66 9.70 -0.37
N PRO A 93 -19.79 10.15 -0.94
CA PRO A 93 -21.07 10.09 -0.24
C PRO A 93 -21.42 8.67 0.22
N LYS A 94 -22.13 8.55 1.35
CA LYS A 94 -22.59 7.25 1.89
C LYS A 94 -23.32 6.45 0.81
N GLY A 95 -22.86 5.21 0.57
CA GLY A 95 -23.43 4.31 -0.44
C GLY A 95 -22.65 4.25 -1.76
N ASN A 96 -21.71 5.18 -2.01
CA ASN A 96 -20.75 5.08 -3.10
C ASN A 96 -19.58 4.15 -2.67
N ARG A 97 -19.14 3.27 -3.59
CA ARG A 97 -18.45 2.01 -3.28
C ARG A 97 -17.01 1.94 -3.78
N ALA A 98 -16.36 3.05 -4.11
CA ALA A 98 -14.93 2.99 -4.38
C ALA A 98 -14.23 2.41 -3.14
N ALA A 99 -13.56 1.28 -3.33
CA ALA A 99 -12.95 0.54 -2.25
C ALA A 99 -11.68 -0.15 -2.74
N PHE A 100 -10.72 -0.28 -1.84
CA PHE A 100 -9.47 -1.00 -2.05
C PHE A 100 -9.24 -1.97 -0.90
N ASN A 101 -8.34 -2.91 -1.07
CA ASN A 101 -7.90 -3.80 0.00
C ASN A 101 -6.37 -3.88 0.10
N THR A 102 -5.67 -3.04 -0.65
CA THR A 102 -4.21 -3.02 -0.74
C THR A 102 -3.69 -1.59 -0.86
N GLU A 103 -2.43 -1.42 -0.52
CA GLU A 103 -1.68 -0.21 -0.80
C GLU A 103 -0.73 -0.47 -1.99
N LEU A 104 -0.28 0.61 -2.63
CA LEU A 104 0.75 0.58 -3.67
C LEU A 104 2.04 1.18 -3.12
N LEU A 105 3.15 0.49 -3.39
CA LEU A 105 4.48 1.00 -3.09
C LEU A 105 5.15 1.41 -4.41
N VAL A 106 5.51 2.69 -4.54
CA VAL A 106 6.20 3.25 -5.71
C VAL A 106 7.59 3.70 -5.28
N GLN A 107 8.64 3.28 -5.97
CA GLN A 107 9.98 3.77 -5.68
C GLN A 107 10.10 5.25 -6.02
N ASP A 108 10.76 6.01 -5.15
CA ASP A 108 11.08 7.41 -5.43
C ASP A 108 12.17 7.49 -6.51
N PHE A 109 11.85 8.15 -7.62
CA PHE A 109 12.77 8.31 -8.74
C PHE A 109 13.97 9.19 -8.38
N GLU A 110 13.81 10.12 -7.44
CA GLU A 110 14.87 11.04 -7.02
C GLU A 110 15.76 10.46 -5.92
N ASN A 111 15.26 9.44 -5.20
CA ASN A 111 15.99 8.74 -4.15
C ASN A 111 15.66 7.25 -4.15
N SER A 112 16.56 6.44 -4.70
CA SER A 112 16.38 4.98 -4.81
C SER A 112 16.22 4.24 -3.47
N GLU A 113 16.59 4.87 -2.35
CA GLU A 113 16.42 4.31 -1.01
C GLU A 113 15.05 4.65 -0.39
N SER A 114 14.25 5.50 -1.04
CA SER A 114 12.94 5.96 -0.59
C SER A 114 11.81 5.43 -1.46
N TYR A 115 10.62 5.37 -0.86
CA TYR A 115 9.41 4.88 -1.49
C TYR A 115 8.21 5.75 -1.11
N PHE A 116 7.16 5.69 -1.91
CA PHE A 116 5.85 6.24 -1.62
C PHE A 116 4.86 5.09 -1.38
N GLY A 117 4.19 5.10 -0.23
CA GLY A 117 3.08 4.22 0.10
C GLY A 117 1.75 4.97 -0.04
N CYS A 118 0.85 4.47 -0.89
CA CYS A 118 -0.47 5.07 -1.11
C CYS A 118 -1.60 4.03 -1.15
N PRO A 119 -2.85 4.41 -0.84
CA PRO A 119 -4.00 3.55 -1.11
C PRO A 119 -4.06 3.13 -2.59
N ALA A 120 -4.44 1.88 -2.88
CA ALA A 120 -4.62 1.45 -4.27
C ALA A 120 -5.79 2.14 -4.99
N MET A 121 -6.58 2.96 -4.28
CA MET A 121 -7.60 3.86 -4.83
C MET A 121 -7.09 5.26 -5.17
N ILE A 122 -5.77 5.50 -5.18
CA ILE A 122 -5.20 6.83 -5.43
C ILE A 122 -5.66 7.45 -6.77
N ASP A 123 -5.91 6.63 -7.79
CA ASP A 123 -6.53 7.03 -9.06
C ASP A 123 -7.94 7.59 -8.87
N HIS A 124 -8.77 6.90 -8.08
CA HIS A 124 -10.11 7.38 -7.74
C HIS A 124 -10.06 8.71 -6.97
N LEU A 125 -9.12 8.89 -6.04
CA LEU A 125 -8.96 10.17 -5.33
C LEU A 125 -8.62 11.31 -6.30
N ILE A 126 -7.74 11.06 -7.26
CA ILE A 126 -7.36 12.05 -8.29
C ILE A 126 -8.57 12.40 -9.18
N GLN A 127 -9.32 11.40 -9.63
CA GLN A 127 -10.41 11.59 -10.61
C GLN A 127 -11.68 12.16 -9.99
N GLU A 128 -12.13 11.60 -8.87
CA GLU A 128 -13.46 11.89 -8.31
C GLU A 128 -13.41 12.94 -7.20
N HIS A 129 -12.24 13.17 -6.62
CA HIS A 129 -12.05 14.12 -5.53
C HIS A 129 -11.06 15.23 -5.87
N GLU A 130 -10.63 15.33 -7.13
CA GLU A 130 -9.72 16.35 -7.65
C GLU A 130 -8.39 16.42 -6.88
N TYR A 131 -8.03 15.36 -6.16
CA TYR A 131 -6.82 15.34 -5.37
C TYR A 131 -5.60 15.55 -6.28
N SER A 132 -4.74 16.49 -5.89
CA SER A 132 -3.48 16.80 -6.57
C SER A 132 -2.33 16.18 -5.78
N PRO A 133 -1.80 15.01 -6.19
CA PRO A 133 -0.66 14.41 -5.51
C PRO A 133 0.57 15.32 -5.60
N PRO A 134 1.50 15.24 -4.64
CA PRO A 134 2.77 15.96 -4.72
C PRO A 134 3.54 15.66 -6.00
N ASP A 135 4.18 16.68 -6.59
CA ASP A 135 4.88 16.55 -7.87
C ASP A 135 5.98 15.47 -7.84
N GLN A 136 6.64 15.28 -6.69
CA GLN A 136 7.66 14.25 -6.51
C GLN A 136 7.09 12.83 -6.70
N PHE A 137 5.89 12.58 -6.16
CA PHE A 137 5.17 11.33 -6.37
C PHE A 137 4.76 11.17 -7.84
N VAL A 138 4.23 12.24 -8.46
CA VAL A 138 3.83 12.23 -9.87
C VAL A 138 5.02 11.88 -10.78
N ARG A 139 6.17 12.54 -10.60
CA ARG A 139 7.39 12.24 -11.36
C ARG A 139 7.83 10.79 -11.18
N SER A 140 7.77 10.27 -9.95
CA SER A 140 8.15 8.89 -9.64
C SER A 140 7.23 7.87 -10.30
N VAL A 141 5.92 8.10 -10.27
CA VAL A 141 4.93 7.25 -10.99
C VAL A 141 5.19 7.26 -12.49
N MET A 142 5.45 8.44 -13.08
CA MET A 142 5.67 8.56 -14.51
C MET A 142 6.98 7.92 -14.97
N ALA A 143 8.05 8.03 -14.16
CA ALA A 143 9.34 7.42 -14.42
C ALA A 143 9.37 5.89 -14.19
N LEU A 144 8.38 5.36 -13.47
CA LEU A 144 8.36 3.96 -13.08
C LEU A 144 8.35 3.01 -14.28
N ARG A 145 9.26 2.04 -14.24
CA ARG A 145 9.41 1.00 -15.25
C ARG A 145 8.66 -0.27 -14.84
N LEU A 146 7.61 -0.60 -15.60
CA LEU A 146 6.78 -1.78 -15.31
C LEU A 146 7.38 -3.08 -15.89
N ASP A 147 8.37 -2.95 -16.78
CA ASP A 147 9.09 -4.06 -17.40
C ASP A 147 10.25 -4.60 -16.55
N GLN A 148 10.57 -3.94 -15.43
CA GLN A 148 11.60 -4.36 -14.49
C GLN A 148 10.99 -5.13 -13.31
N PRO A 149 11.57 -6.26 -12.88
CA PRO A 149 11.08 -6.99 -11.72
C PRO A 149 11.03 -6.11 -10.46
N PHE A 150 9.88 -6.13 -9.78
CA PHE A 150 9.67 -5.42 -8.52
C PHE A 150 8.74 -6.22 -7.62
N ASP A 151 9.03 -6.22 -6.32
CA ASP A 151 8.19 -6.87 -5.32
C ASP A 151 8.01 -5.90 -4.14
N ALA A 152 6.84 -5.25 -4.08
CA ALA A 152 6.53 -4.23 -3.08
C ALA A 152 6.59 -4.77 -1.65
N VAL A 153 6.24 -6.04 -1.42
CA VAL A 153 6.27 -6.63 -0.07
C VAL A 153 7.72 -6.73 0.40
N VAL A 154 8.60 -7.22 -0.47
CA VAL A 154 10.04 -7.31 -0.17
C VAL A 154 10.63 -5.92 0.03
N ALA A 155 10.37 -4.99 -0.90
CA ALA A 155 10.90 -3.63 -0.82
C ALA A 155 10.42 -2.90 0.45
N PHE A 156 9.15 -3.07 0.83
CA PHE A 156 8.61 -2.51 2.08
C PHE A 156 9.28 -3.10 3.32
N ASP A 157 9.41 -4.44 3.39
CA ASP A 157 10.10 -5.11 4.49
C ASP A 157 11.55 -4.60 4.61
N GLU A 158 12.26 -4.50 3.49
CA GLU A 158 13.63 -3.99 3.43
C GLU A 158 13.70 -2.53 3.86
N ALA A 159 12.71 -1.70 3.50
CA ALA A 159 12.63 -0.29 3.86
C ALA A 159 12.37 -0.06 5.36
N CYS A 160 11.55 -0.93 5.97
CA CYS A 160 11.00 -0.75 7.32
C CYS A 160 11.70 -1.55 8.42
N LEU A 161 12.45 -2.60 8.10
CA LEU A 161 13.01 -3.51 9.09
C LEU A 161 14.53 -3.35 9.23
N SER A 162 15.02 -3.47 10.46
CA SER A 162 16.45 -3.68 10.68
C SER A 162 16.89 -5.03 10.11
N THR A 163 18.17 -5.19 9.78
CA THR A 163 18.73 -6.45 9.27
C THR A 163 18.39 -7.65 10.17
N ALA A 164 18.40 -7.45 11.50
CA ALA A 164 18.07 -8.51 12.45
C ALA A 164 16.56 -8.88 12.42
N ALA A 165 15.67 -7.88 12.39
CA ALA A 165 14.23 -8.10 12.32
C ALA A 165 13.83 -8.75 10.98
N MET A 166 14.44 -8.29 9.89
CA MET A 166 14.28 -8.81 8.55
C MET A 166 14.70 -10.29 8.47
N ARG A 167 15.89 -10.65 8.98
CA ARG A 167 16.33 -12.05 9.08
C ARG A 167 15.31 -12.91 9.83
N LYS A 168 14.86 -12.48 11.01
CA LYS A 168 13.89 -13.22 11.81
C LYS A 168 12.56 -13.42 11.07
N LEU A 169 12.05 -12.37 10.43
CA LEU A 169 10.83 -12.44 9.62
C LEU A 169 10.97 -13.46 8.50
N TYR A 170 12.10 -13.44 7.79
CA TYR A 170 12.33 -14.33 6.66
C TYR A 170 12.60 -15.77 7.07
N GLU A 171 13.22 -16.02 8.21
CA GLU A 171 13.29 -17.36 8.80
C GLU A 171 11.89 -17.92 9.13
N ILE A 172 10.99 -17.09 9.68
CA ILE A 172 9.60 -17.48 9.94
C ILE A 172 8.88 -17.78 8.63
N ARG A 173 8.97 -16.89 7.64
CA ARG A 173 8.32 -17.09 6.35
C ARG A 173 8.88 -18.30 5.60
N ALA A 174 10.19 -18.55 5.66
CA ALA A 174 10.80 -19.76 5.13
C ALA A 174 10.18 -21.02 5.76
N LYS A 175 10.01 -21.07 7.08
CA LYS A 175 9.36 -22.21 7.77
C LYS A 175 7.93 -22.42 7.30
N HIS A 176 7.18 -21.34 7.05
CA HIS A 176 5.84 -21.43 6.48
C HIS A 176 5.86 -21.91 5.02
N LEU A 177 6.75 -21.39 4.19
CA LEU A 177 6.92 -21.78 2.79
C LEU A 177 7.31 -23.25 2.60
N ALA A 178 8.11 -23.80 3.52
CA ALA A 178 8.48 -25.22 3.52
C ALA A 178 7.27 -26.15 3.65
N ARG A 179 6.18 -25.65 4.24
CA ARG A 179 4.91 -26.38 4.44
C ARG A 179 3.84 -25.99 3.43
N ALA A 180 4.11 -24.96 2.61
CA ALA A 180 3.16 -24.44 1.66
C ALA A 180 3.14 -25.30 0.38
N GLN A 181 1.97 -25.39 -0.25
CA GLN A 181 1.84 -25.98 -1.58
C GLN A 181 2.79 -25.31 -2.57
N ASP A 182 3.26 -26.06 -3.56
CA ASP A 182 4.14 -25.53 -4.60
C ASP A 182 3.33 -24.66 -5.57
N LYS A 183 3.32 -23.36 -5.28
CA LYS A 183 2.70 -22.33 -6.10
C LYS A 183 3.80 -21.44 -6.68
N PRO A 184 3.61 -20.84 -7.87
CA PRO A 184 4.61 -19.98 -8.50
C PRO A 184 5.16 -18.89 -7.58
N GLU A 185 4.31 -18.29 -6.73
CA GLU A 185 4.68 -17.24 -5.78
C GLU A 185 5.61 -17.78 -4.68
N ASN A 186 5.33 -18.99 -4.19
CA ASN A 186 6.14 -19.65 -3.17
C ASN A 186 7.51 -20.03 -3.71
N THR A 187 7.57 -20.58 -4.94
CA THR A 187 8.84 -20.92 -5.60
C THR A 187 9.69 -19.69 -5.88
N ARG A 188 9.07 -18.59 -6.33
CA ARG A 188 9.77 -17.30 -6.50
C ARG A 188 10.34 -16.80 -5.18
N TYR A 189 9.52 -16.79 -4.13
CA TYR A 189 9.96 -16.29 -2.84
C TYR A 189 11.06 -17.18 -2.23
N ARG A 190 11.02 -18.50 -2.44
CA ARG A 190 12.14 -19.40 -2.12
C ARG A 190 13.42 -19.02 -2.87
N ARG A 191 13.38 -18.84 -4.20
CA ARG A 191 14.57 -18.40 -4.99
C ARG A 191 15.13 -17.06 -4.52
N TRP A 192 14.26 -16.15 -4.12
CA TRP A 192 14.68 -14.88 -3.54
C TRP A 192 15.33 -15.06 -2.16
N LEU A 193 14.78 -15.91 -1.29
CA LEU A 193 15.41 -16.26 -0.02
C LEU A 193 16.75 -16.97 -0.24
N GLU A 194 16.86 -17.84 -1.24
CA GLU A 194 18.11 -18.50 -1.64
C GLU A 194 19.18 -17.49 -2.06
N SER A 195 18.85 -16.52 -2.92
CA SER A 195 19.80 -15.51 -3.37
C SER A 195 20.30 -14.59 -2.25
N ARG A 196 19.56 -14.52 -1.14
CA ARG A 196 19.91 -13.78 0.07
C ARG A 196 20.51 -14.65 1.17
N GLY A 197 20.68 -15.96 0.93
CA GLY A 197 21.27 -16.89 1.89
C GLY A 197 20.35 -17.29 3.06
N PHE A 198 19.04 -17.13 2.91
CA PHE A 198 18.02 -17.53 3.89
C PHE A 198 17.39 -18.91 3.60
N TRP A 199 17.78 -19.59 2.53
CA TRP A 199 17.26 -20.90 2.14
C TRP A 199 18.35 -21.80 1.50
N PRO A 200 18.34 -23.14 1.72
CA PRO A 200 17.44 -23.88 2.61
C PRO A 200 17.70 -23.53 4.08
N ILE A 201 16.67 -23.66 4.91
CA ILE A 201 16.80 -23.45 6.36
C ILE A 201 17.77 -24.51 6.89
N LYS A 202 18.89 -24.09 7.48
CA LYS A 202 19.85 -25.00 8.13
C LYS A 202 19.30 -25.55 9.45
#